data_AF-X1USQ9-F1
#
_entry.id   AF-X1USQ9-F1
#
_cell.length_a   1.000
_cell.length_b   1.000
_cell.length_c   1.000
_cell.angle_alpha   90.00
_cell.angle_beta   90.00
_cell.angle_gamma   90.00
#
_symmetry.space_group_name_H-M   'P 1'
#
loop_
_entity.id
_entity.type
_entity.pdbx_description
1 polymer ?
#
loop_
_entity_poly.entity_id
_entity_poly.type
_entity_poly.pdbx_seq_one_letter_code
_entity_poly.pdbx_strand_id
1 'polypeptide(L)' 'MKYNFDEVIDRTDYHSRKWDKLETTFGAKDVLPMWIADMEFRSPKPVIEAIKKAAEHGI' A
#
# COMPACT_ATOMS: atom_id res chain seq x y z
N MET A 1 18.32 -5.63 10.84
CA MET A 1 17.81 -4.96 9.62
C MET A 1 17.24 -3.61 10.03
N LYS A 2 17.53 -2.54 9.29
CA LYS A 2 16.94 -1.21 9.53
C LYS A 2 15.82 -1.00 8.51
N TYR A 3 14.61 -0.72 8.97
CA TYR A 3 13.49 -0.32 8.13
C TYR A 3 13.38 1.20 8.14
N ASN A 4 13.00 1.79 7.01
CA ASN A 4 12.68 3.21 6.93
C ASN A 4 11.16 3.39 6.93
N PHE A 5 10.58 3.68 8.09
CA PHE A 5 9.15 3.97 8.21
C PHE A 5 8.84 5.46 7.96
N ASP A 6 9.86 6.30 7.85
CA ASP A 6 9.71 7.72 7.52
C ASP A 6 9.63 7.97 5.99
N GLU A 7 9.82 6.92 5.18
CA GLU A 7 9.62 6.97 3.73
C GLU A 7 8.14 7.22 3.42
N VAL A 8 7.83 8.36 2.82
CA VAL A 8 6.50 8.65 2.29
C VAL A 8 6.33 7.92 0.96
N ILE A 9 5.33 7.05 0.88
CA ILE A 9 5.01 6.26 -0.31
C ILE A 9 3.66 6.75 -0.84
N ASP A 10 3.64 7.21 -2.09
CA ASP A 10 2.39 7.55 -2.77
C ASP A 10 1.64 6.26 -3.14
N ARG A 11 0.37 6.18 -2.75
CA ARG A 11 -0.51 5.02 -2.97
C ARG A 11 -1.73 5.33 -3.85
N THR A 12 -1.80 6.52 -4.47
CA THR A 12 -2.96 7.00 -5.23
C THR A 12 -3.27 6.21 -6.51
N ASP A 13 -2.26 5.63 -7.17
CA ASP A 13 -2.43 4.83 -8.41
C ASP A 13 -2.12 3.33 -8.22
N TYR A 14 -2.23 2.83 -6.99
CA TYR A 14 -1.87 1.44 -6.64
C TYR A 14 -3.07 0.56 -6.28
N HIS A 15 -4.25 0.84 -6.86
CA HIS A 15 -5.50 0.13 -6.57
C HIS A 15 -5.82 0.06 -5.06
N SER A 16 -5.51 1.13 -4.35
CA SER A 16 -5.64 1.18 -2.89
C SER A 16 -7.04 1.61 -2.51
N ARG A 17 -7.86 0.69 -1.97
CA ARG A 17 -9.22 1.04 -1.52
C ARG A 17 -9.23 2.23 -0.55
N LYS A 18 -8.19 2.37 0.27
CA LYS A 18 -8.05 3.46 1.25
C LYS A 18 -7.96 4.84 0.58
N TRP A 19 -7.31 4.92 -0.59
CA TRP A 19 -7.11 6.15 -1.36
C TRP A 19 -8.16 6.30 -2.48
N ASP A 20 -8.49 5.22 -3.19
CA ASP A 20 -9.37 5.26 -4.38
C ASP A 20 -10.85 5.45 -4.04
N LYS A 21 -11.27 5.13 -2.79
CA LYS A 21 -12.69 5.17 -2.39
C LYS A 21 -13.08 6.40 -1.57
N LEU A 22 -12.22 7.40 -1.49
CA LEU A 22 -12.46 8.62 -0.71
C LEU A 22 -13.79 9.31 -1.06
N GLU A 23 -14.04 9.58 -2.35
CA GLU A 23 -15.30 10.22 -2.79
C GLU A 23 -16.52 9.38 -2.40
N THR A 24 -16.47 8.07 -2.65
CA THR A 24 -17.61 7.18 -2.36
C THR A 24 -17.84 6.94 -0.87
N THR A 25 -16.80 7.06 -0.04
CA THR A 25 -16.88 6.79 1.40
C THR A 25 -17.11 8.05 2.22
N PHE A 26 -16.54 9.19 1.82
CA PHE A 26 -16.58 10.45 2.58
C PHE A 26 -17.18 11.63 1.81
N GLY A 27 -17.57 11.47 0.54
CA GLY A 27 -18.14 12.55 -0.27
C GLY A 27 -17.12 13.60 -0.72
N ALA A 28 -15.82 13.35 -0.50
CA ALA A 28 -14.74 14.27 -0.81
C ALA A 28 -13.53 13.52 -1.36
N LYS A 29 -12.84 14.11 -2.34
CA LYS A 29 -11.60 13.57 -2.93
C LYS A 29 -10.35 14.05 -2.21
N ASP A 30 -10.39 15.26 -1.67
CA ASP A 30 -9.25 15.94 -1.07
C ASP A 30 -9.28 15.80 0.46
N VAL A 31 -9.14 14.56 0.92
CA VAL A 31 -9.10 14.22 2.35
C VAL A 31 -7.96 13.25 2.60
N LEU A 32 -7.28 13.41 3.74
CA LEU A 32 -6.20 12.50 4.15
C LEU A 32 -6.81 11.18 4.68
N PRO A 33 -6.58 10.02 4.04
CA PRO A 33 -7.21 8.78 4.46
C PRO A 33 -6.53 8.17 5.70
N MET A 34 -7.27 8.05 6.80
CA MET A 34 -6.81 7.40 8.05
C MET A 34 -7.79 6.32 8.57
N TRP A 35 -8.57 5.72 7.67
CA TRP A 35 -9.79 4.98 8.04
C TRP A 35 -9.73 3.46 7.86
N ILE A 36 -9.08 2.95 6.80
CA ILE A 36 -8.88 1.50 6.63
C ILE A 36 -7.68 1.05 7.46
N ALA A 37 -7.81 -0.09 8.13
CA ALA A 37 -6.75 -0.75 8.89
C ALA A 37 -5.72 -1.47 7.99
N ASP A 38 -5.18 -0.75 7.00
CA ASP A 38 -3.95 -1.10 6.28
C ASP A 38 -2.87 -0.04 6.54
N MET A 39 -1.64 -0.30 6.11
CA MET A 39 -0.49 0.56 6.41
C MET A 39 0.01 1.31 5.18
N GLU A 40 0.59 2.49 5.41
CA GLU A 40 1.29 3.29 4.40
C GLU A 40 2.78 2.90 4.29
N PHE A 41 3.12 1.64 4.60
CA PHE A 41 4.50 1.14 4.60
C PHE A 41 4.69 0.05 3.54
N ARG A 42 5.90 -0.02 3.00
CA ARG A 42 6.29 -1.12 2.13
C ARG A 42 6.32 -2.44 2.90
N SER A 43 5.83 -3.52 2.28
CA SER A 43 5.98 -4.88 2.81
C SER A 43 7.45 -5.20 3.12
N PRO A 44 7.73 -5.99 4.17
CA PRO A 44 9.10 -6.27 4.56
C PRO A 44 9.82 -7.11 3.48
N LYS A 45 11.13 -6.89 3.32
CA LYS A 45 11.96 -7.54 2.29
C LYS A 45 11.75 -9.07 2.19
N PRO A 46 11.68 -9.85 3.28
CA PRO A 46 11.44 -11.29 3.19
C PRO A 46 10.14 -11.66 2.48
N VAL A 47 9.06 -10.88 2.67
CA VAL A 47 7.77 -11.10 2.01
C VAL A 47 7.86 -10.78 0.52
N ILE A 48 8.47 -9.65 0.17
CA ILE A 48 8.65 -9.25 -1.23
C ILE A 48 9.46 -10.30 -2.01
N GLU A 49 10.57 -10.77 -1.44
CA GLU A 49 11.42 -11.77 -2.11
C GLU A 49 10.73 -13.13 -2.24
N ALA A 50 9.92 -13.53 -1.26
CA ALA A 50 9.13 -14.74 -1.36
C ALA A 50 8.10 -14.67 -2.49
N ILE A 51 7.41 -13.53 -2.65
CA ILE A 51 6.44 -13.31 -3.73
C ILE A 51 7.12 -13.30 -5.09
N LYS A 52 8.27 -12.60 -5.23
CA LYS A 52 9.04 -12.59 -6.47
C LYS A 52 9.47 -13.99 -6.88
N LYS A 53 10.04 -14.77 -5.95
CA LYS A 53 10.46 -16.15 -6.21
C LYS A 53 9.29 -17.03 -6.64
N ALA A 54 8.11 -16.83 -6.05
CA ALA A 54 6.91 -17.54 -6.46
C ALA A 54 6.49 -17.17 -7.89
N ALA A 55 6.52 -15.88 -8.25
CA ALA A 55 6.22 -15.42 -9.61
C ALA A 55 7.23 -15.94 -10.66
N GLU A 56 8.51 -16.02 -10.29
CA GLU A 56 9.58 -16.59 -11.13
C GLU A 56 9.39 -18.08 -11.43
N HIS A 57 8.63 -18.81 -10.59
CA HIS A 57 8.32 -20.21 -10.85
C HIS A 57 7.56 -20.41 -12.18
N GLY A 58 6.80 -19.40 -12.61
CA GLY A 58 6.18 -19.34 -13.93
C GLY A 58 4.90 -20.16 -14.10
N ILE A 59 4.39 -20.78 -13.03
CA ILE A 59 3.11 -21.52 -12.99
C ILE A 59 2.32 -21.20 -11.73
#